data_AF-A0A8J7I1Q5-F1
#
_entry.id   AF-A0A8J7I1Q5-F1
#
_cell.length_a   1.000
_cell.length_b   1.000
_cell.length_c   1.000
_cell.angle_alpha   90.00
_cell.angle_beta   90.00
_cell.angle_gamma   90.00
#
_symmetry.space_group_name_H-M   'P 1'
#
loop_
_entity.id
_entity.type
_entity.pdbx_description
1 polymer ?
#
loop_
_entity_poly.entity_id
_entity_poly.type
_entity_poly.pdbx_seq_one_letter_code
_entity_poly.pdbx_strand_id
1 'polypeptide(L)'
;MFLIYDNAIVGTATQAENLPEGFIALEGPNLPIEEVYLDGSDIKAKPPKPSEAHYWDGELLEWKIFHHDVTSFPDWDKLISLLHNSPEWARAYAAAERTLKANTAYTTLLTTLSSFRRLENLEFAIAKLREAMSGIAGIGDFTSEEITSINQKLTDCGFDLQLSEAL
;
A
#
# COMPACT_ATOMS: atom_id res chain seq x y z
N MET A 1 -11.55 -4.14 -41.96
CA MET A 1 -10.12 -4.14 -41.61
C MET A 1 -9.89 -3.21 -40.44
N PHE A 2 -8.79 -3.40 -39.73
CA PHE A 2 -8.38 -2.55 -38.64
C PHE A 2 -7.17 -1.72 -39.06
N LEU A 3 -7.13 -0.47 -38.61
CA LEU A 3 -6.02 0.44 -38.84
C LEU A 3 -5.04 0.34 -37.67
N ILE A 4 -3.78 0.09 -38.00
CA ILE A 4 -2.66 0.02 -37.07
C ILE A 4 -1.77 1.23 -37.28
N TYR A 5 -1.42 1.89 -36.19
CA TYR A 5 -0.41 2.95 -36.14
C TYR A 5 0.40 2.77 -34.85
N ASP A 6 1.72 2.83 -34.96
CA ASP A 6 2.63 2.68 -33.82
C ASP A 6 2.33 1.45 -32.95
N ASN A 7 2.15 0.29 -33.60
CA ASN A 7 1.86 -0.99 -32.96
C ASN A 7 0.57 -1.02 -32.10
N ALA A 8 -0.40 -0.16 -32.42
CA ALA A 8 -1.71 -0.12 -31.76
C ALA A 8 -2.85 -0.07 -32.78
N ILE A 9 -3.99 -0.68 -32.43
CA ILE A 9 -5.23 -0.55 -33.21
C ILE A 9 -5.83 0.83 -32.93
N VAL A 10 -5.86 1.69 -33.95
CA VAL A 10 -6.32 3.08 -33.83
C VAL A 10 -7.68 3.33 -34.50
N GLY A 11 -8.20 2.36 -35.25
CA GLY A 11 -9.50 2.48 -35.89
C GLY A 11 -9.85 1.31 -36.79
N THR A 12 -10.90 1.49 -37.59
CA THR A 12 -11.32 0.56 -38.64
C THR A 12 -11.29 1.24 -40.00
N ALA A 13 -11.04 0.46 -41.05
CA ALA A 13 -11.06 0.92 -42.42
C ALA A 13 -11.87 -0.04 -43.31
N THR A 14 -12.54 0.55 -44.30
CA THR A 14 -13.30 -0.15 -45.34
C THR A 14 -12.43 -0.55 -46.53
N GLN A 15 -11.26 0.09 -46.72
CA GLN A 15 -10.33 -0.16 -47.82
C GLN A 15 -8.87 -0.09 -47.31
N ALA A 16 -7.96 -0.82 -47.96
CA ALA A 16 -6.54 -0.87 -47.59
C ALA A 16 -5.66 0.12 -48.39
N GLU A 17 -6.24 0.84 -49.36
CA GLU A 17 -5.53 1.72 -50.27
C GLU A 17 -5.49 3.17 -49.75
N ASN A 18 -4.44 3.91 -50.13
CA ASN A 18 -4.24 5.34 -49.83
C ASN A 18 -4.22 5.69 -48.32
N LEU A 19 -3.58 4.85 -47.52
CA LEU A 19 -3.38 5.14 -46.09
C LEU A 19 -2.32 6.23 -45.89
N PRO A 20 -2.46 7.09 -44.85
CA PRO A 20 -1.41 8.01 -44.44
C PRO A 20 -0.11 7.26 -44.10
N GLU A 21 1.03 7.95 -44.23
CA GLU A 21 2.33 7.37 -43.88
C GLU A 21 2.34 6.84 -42.44
N GLY A 22 2.86 5.62 -42.26
CA GLY A 22 2.92 4.95 -40.96
C GLY A 22 1.67 4.16 -40.56
N PHE A 23 0.56 4.26 -41.31
CA PHE A 23 -0.64 3.44 -41.08
C PHE A 23 -0.60 2.14 -41.88
N ILE A 24 -1.06 1.06 -41.26
CA ILE A 24 -1.20 -0.25 -41.90
C ILE A 24 -2.66 -0.72 -41.72
N ALA A 25 -3.27 -1.25 -42.77
CA ALA A 25 -4.56 -1.93 -42.66
C ALA A 25 -4.33 -3.45 -42.55
N LEU A 26 -4.85 -4.05 -41.49
CA LEU A 26 -4.81 -5.50 -41.30
C LEU A 26 -6.24 -6.09 -41.32
N GLU A 27 -6.36 -7.27 -41.90
CA GLU A 27 -7.58 -8.07 -41.76
C GLU A 27 -7.67 -8.65 -40.34
N GLY A 28 -8.90 -8.86 -39.87
CA GLY A 28 -9.16 -9.35 -38.53
C GLY A 28 -10.61 -9.82 -38.38
N PRO A 29 -10.97 -10.34 -37.20
CA PRO A 29 -12.32 -10.80 -36.93
C PRO A 29 -13.35 -9.67 -37.08
N ASN A 30 -14.57 -10.04 -37.48
CA ASN A 30 -15.69 -9.10 -37.59
C ASN A 30 -16.27 -8.79 -36.21
N LEU A 31 -15.49 -8.09 -35.39
CA LEU A 31 -15.82 -7.68 -34.03
C LEU A 31 -15.55 -6.17 -33.85
N PRO A 32 -16.22 -5.54 -32.88
CA PRO A 32 -15.91 -4.16 -32.49
C PRO A 32 -14.44 -4.00 -32.06
N ILE A 33 -13.89 -2.79 -32.20
CA ILE A 33 -12.50 -2.48 -31.87
C ILE A 33 -12.18 -2.77 -30.39
N GLU A 34 -13.16 -2.55 -29.51
CA GLU A 34 -13.08 -2.79 -28.08
C GLU A 34 -13.00 -4.28 -27.71
N GLU A 35 -13.35 -5.19 -28.63
CA GLU A 35 -13.33 -6.65 -28.43
C GLU A 35 -12.11 -7.33 -29.05
N VAL A 36 -11.19 -6.58 -29.66
CA VAL A 36 -9.99 -7.12 -30.31
C VAL A 36 -8.71 -6.53 -29.74
N TYR A 37 -7.60 -7.20 -29.97
CA TYR A 37 -6.25 -6.72 -29.63
C TYR A 37 -5.25 -7.12 -30.72
N LEU A 38 -4.13 -6.39 -30.78
CA LEU A 38 -3.01 -6.72 -31.66
C LEU A 38 -2.03 -7.62 -30.91
N ASP A 39 -1.72 -8.78 -31.48
CA ASP A 39 -0.72 -9.73 -30.99
C ASP A 39 0.34 -9.92 -32.07
N GLY A 40 1.45 -9.17 -31.95
CA GLY A 40 2.45 -9.09 -33.00
C GLY A 40 1.85 -8.50 -34.29
N SER A 41 1.74 -9.31 -35.34
CA SER A 41 1.17 -8.93 -36.63
C SER A 41 -0.29 -9.34 -36.83
N ASP A 42 -0.91 -10.00 -35.85
CA ASP A 42 -2.24 -10.58 -35.98
C ASP A 42 -3.25 -9.87 -35.09
N ILE A 43 -4.50 -9.75 -35.58
CA ILE A 43 -5.61 -9.20 -34.81
C ILE A 43 -6.44 -10.34 -34.25
N LYS A 44 -6.53 -10.40 -32.92
CA LYS A 44 -7.20 -11.48 -32.20
C LYS A 44 -8.38 -10.95 -31.41
N ALA A 45 -9.40 -11.79 -31.24
CA ALA A 45 -10.52 -11.51 -30.35
C ALA A 45 -10.06 -11.67 -28.89
N LYS A 46 -10.47 -10.74 -28.02
CA LYS A 46 -10.30 -10.88 -26.58
C LYS A 46 -11.09 -12.10 -26.10
N PRO A 47 -10.55 -12.91 -25.17
CA PRO A 47 -11.33 -13.92 -24.47
C PRO A 47 -12.57 -13.31 -23.80
N PRO A 48 -13.63 -14.09 -23.50
CA PRO A 48 -14.78 -13.59 -22.77
C PRO A 48 -14.38 -12.90 -21.46
N LYS A 49 -14.94 -11.71 -21.22
CA LYS A 49 -14.67 -10.94 -20.01
C LYS A 49 -15.13 -11.72 -18.77
N PRO A 50 -14.24 -12.03 -17.80
CA PRO A 50 -14.60 -12.87 -16.66
C PRO A 50 -15.67 -12.24 -15.75
N SER A 51 -15.56 -10.94 -15.49
CA SER A 51 -16.54 -10.15 -14.73
C SER A 51 -16.40 -8.66 -15.03
N GLU A 52 -17.38 -7.84 -14.63
CA GLU A 52 -17.35 -6.38 -14.84
C GLU A 52 -16.13 -5.69 -14.21
N ALA A 53 -15.60 -6.23 -13.11
CA ALA A 53 -14.44 -5.70 -12.40
C ALA A 53 -13.11 -5.86 -13.16
N HIS A 54 -13.08 -6.64 -14.23
CA HIS A 54 -11.89 -6.82 -15.04
C HIS A 54 -11.73 -5.70 -16.08
N TYR A 55 -10.50 -5.34 -16.40
CA TYR A 55 -10.10 -4.55 -17.55
C TYR A 55 -9.11 -5.35 -18.39
N TRP A 56 -9.03 -5.05 -19.68
CA TRP A 56 -8.07 -5.69 -20.56
C TRP A 56 -6.72 -5.00 -20.41
N ASP A 57 -5.69 -5.73 -19.98
CA ASP A 57 -4.32 -5.25 -19.98
C ASP A 57 -3.75 -5.43 -21.39
N GLY A 58 -3.55 -4.31 -22.09
CA GLY A 58 -3.07 -4.30 -23.48
C GLY A 58 -1.59 -4.66 -23.64
N GLU A 59 -0.80 -4.64 -22.56
CA GLU A 59 0.62 -5.02 -22.60
C GLU A 59 0.80 -6.51 -22.34
N LEU A 60 0.04 -7.04 -21.38
CA LEU A 60 0.12 -8.46 -20.98
C LEU A 60 -0.89 -9.35 -21.70
N LEU A 61 -1.79 -8.76 -22.48
CA LEU A 61 -2.78 -9.45 -23.30
C LEU A 61 -3.68 -10.38 -22.46
N GLU A 62 -4.07 -9.90 -21.28
CA GLU A 62 -4.88 -10.66 -20.33
C GLU A 62 -5.94 -9.80 -19.62
N TRP A 63 -6.96 -10.46 -19.07
CA TRP A 63 -7.93 -9.80 -18.21
C TRP A 63 -7.33 -9.63 -16.82
N LYS A 64 -7.19 -8.38 -16.37
CA LYS A 64 -6.78 -8.05 -15.01
C LYS A 64 -7.93 -7.46 -14.23
N ILE A 65 -7.97 -7.72 -12.94
CA ILE A 65 -8.84 -7.00 -12.03
C ILE A 65 -8.11 -5.75 -11.53
N PHE A 66 -8.83 -4.65 -11.35
CA PHE A 66 -8.31 -3.54 -10.55
C PHE A 66 -8.18 -4.03 -9.11
N HIS A 67 -6.99 -4.50 -8.75
CA HIS A 67 -6.58 -4.45 -7.37
C HIS A 67 -6.32 -2.97 -7.09
N HIS A 68 -7.29 -2.30 -6.47
CA HIS A 68 -6.90 -1.19 -5.62
C HIS A 68 -5.99 -1.82 -4.57
N ASP A 69 -4.67 -1.71 -4.77
CA ASP A 69 -3.76 -1.63 -3.65
C ASP A 69 -4.27 -0.44 -2.86
N VAL A 70 -5.17 -0.72 -1.92
CA VAL A 70 -5.50 0.21 -0.86
C VAL A 70 -4.18 0.32 -0.13
N THR A 71 -3.35 1.29 -0.50
CA THR A 71 -2.36 1.83 0.41
C THR A 71 -3.15 2.11 1.68
N SER A 72 -3.05 1.23 2.66
CA SER A 72 -3.78 1.37 3.91
C SER A 72 -3.28 2.67 4.50
N PHE A 73 -4.09 3.73 4.41
CA PHE A 73 -3.71 4.99 5.01
C PHE A 73 -3.55 4.72 6.50
N PRO A 74 -2.43 5.14 7.13
CA PRO A 74 -2.19 4.90 8.54
C PRO A 74 -3.38 5.39 9.38
N ASP A 75 -4.05 4.46 10.06
CA ASP A 75 -5.21 4.73 10.90
C ASP A 75 -4.74 5.05 12.32
N TRP A 76 -4.43 6.32 12.54
CA TRP A 76 -3.95 6.85 13.82
C TRP A 76 -4.95 6.66 14.95
N ASP A 77 -6.25 6.81 14.68
CA ASP A 77 -7.28 6.72 15.71
C ASP A 77 -7.48 5.26 16.14
N LYS A 78 -7.44 4.32 15.19
CA LYS A 78 -7.39 2.89 15.49
C LYS A 78 -6.13 2.52 16.26
N LEU A 79 -4.96 3.06 15.88
CA LEU A 79 -3.71 2.79 16.59
C LEU A 79 -3.79 3.25 18.04
N ILE A 80 -4.29 4.47 18.30
CA ILE A 80 -4.51 4.97 19.66
C ILE A 80 -5.46 4.05 20.43
N SER A 81 -6.56 3.62 19.82
CA SER A 81 -7.53 2.73 20.46
C SER A 81 -6.94 1.37 20.85
N LEU A 82 -6.15 0.78 19.94
CA LEU A 82 -5.47 -0.50 20.18
C LEU A 82 -4.37 -0.38 21.23
N LEU A 83 -3.60 0.72 21.21
CA LEU A 83 -2.55 0.96 22.19
C LEU A 83 -3.14 1.25 23.57
N HIS A 84 -4.12 2.13 23.70
CA HIS A 84 -4.66 2.53 25.01
C HIS A 84 -5.20 1.36 25.85
N ASN A 85 -5.72 0.32 25.21
CA ASN A 85 -6.24 -0.88 25.86
C ASN A 85 -5.19 -2.00 26.03
N SER A 86 -3.92 -1.73 25.72
CA SER A 86 -2.88 -2.76 25.63
C SER A 86 -1.99 -2.83 26.88
N PRO A 87 -1.47 -4.03 27.23
CA PRO A 87 -0.52 -4.18 28.33
C PRO A 87 0.76 -3.36 28.13
N GLU A 88 1.23 -3.23 26.88
CA GLU A 88 2.45 -2.47 26.56
C GLU A 88 2.27 -0.98 26.90
N TRP A 89 1.06 -0.46 26.71
CA TRP A 89 0.71 0.92 27.04
C TRP A 89 0.58 1.15 28.54
N ALA A 90 -0.02 0.21 29.28
CA ALA A 90 -0.07 0.27 30.74
C ALA A 90 1.36 0.26 31.34
N ARG A 91 2.26 -0.53 30.76
CA ARG A 91 3.68 -0.56 31.16
C ARG A 91 4.41 0.75 30.85
N ALA A 92 4.19 1.32 29.66
CA ALA A 92 4.71 2.64 29.29
C ALA A 92 4.22 3.74 30.23
N TYR A 93 2.95 3.72 30.60
CA TYR A 93 2.36 4.62 31.58
C TYR A 93 3.01 4.46 32.97
N ALA A 94 3.18 3.23 33.46
CA ALA A 94 3.87 2.96 34.72
C ALA A 94 5.33 3.46 34.71
N ALA A 95 6.01 3.42 33.56
CA ALA A 95 7.34 4.02 33.40
C ALA A 95 7.31 5.54 33.48
N ALA A 96 6.32 6.17 32.86
CA ALA A 96 6.10 7.61 32.89
C ALA A 96 5.84 8.14 34.31
N GLU A 97 5.29 7.32 35.21
CA GLU A 97 5.10 7.69 36.62
C GLU A 97 6.39 7.60 37.45
N ARG A 98 7.41 6.86 37.00
CA ARG A 98 8.64 6.64 37.77
C ARG A 98 9.73 7.66 37.52
N THR A 99 9.83 8.22 36.32
CA THR A 99 10.91 9.17 35.98
C THR A 99 10.43 10.30 35.09
N LEU A 100 11.03 11.49 35.24
CA LEU A 100 10.77 12.64 34.37
C LEU A 100 11.17 12.35 32.91
N LYS A 101 12.24 11.58 32.69
CA LYS A 101 12.70 11.19 31.35
C LYS A 101 11.64 10.35 30.64
N ALA A 102 11.11 9.32 31.30
CA ALA A 102 10.05 8.48 30.73
C ALA A 102 8.73 9.24 30.60
N ASN A 103 8.40 10.12 31.55
CA ASN A 103 7.23 10.99 31.43
C ASN A 103 7.28 11.84 30.17
N THR A 104 8.41 12.52 29.95
CA THR A 104 8.64 13.36 28.77
C THR A 104 8.51 12.55 27.49
N ALA A 105 9.15 11.38 27.42
CA ALA A 105 9.10 10.51 26.24
C ALA A 105 7.69 9.98 25.96
N TYR A 106 6.96 9.57 27.00
CA TYR A 106 5.57 9.13 26.90
C TYR A 106 4.65 10.26 26.43
N THR A 107 4.83 11.48 26.96
CA THR A 107 4.10 12.66 26.47
C THR A 107 4.42 12.96 25.01
N THR A 108 5.68 12.88 24.59
CA THR A 108 6.05 13.04 23.17
C THR A 108 5.34 12.01 22.28
N LEU A 109 5.24 10.75 22.72
CA LEU A 109 4.51 9.71 22.01
C LEU A 109 3.01 10.03 21.93
N LEU A 110 2.38 10.43 23.04
CA LEU A 110 0.98 10.85 23.06
C LEU A 110 0.71 12.05 22.14
N THR A 111 1.55 13.08 22.15
CA THR A 111 1.42 14.24 21.27
C THR A 111 1.61 13.85 19.81
N THR A 112 2.53 12.92 19.52
CA THR A 112 2.75 12.43 18.16
C THR A 112 1.52 11.68 17.63
N LEU A 113 0.96 10.76 18.43
CA LEU A 113 -0.23 10.01 18.06
C LEU A 113 -1.46 10.91 17.89
N SER A 114 -1.69 11.83 18.83
CA SER A 114 -2.91 12.65 18.86
C SER A 114 -2.87 13.88 17.94
N SER A 115 -1.70 14.52 17.78
CA SER A 115 -1.61 15.86 17.19
C SER A 115 -0.78 15.92 15.91
N PHE A 116 0.43 15.36 15.89
CA PHE A 116 1.32 15.52 14.73
C PHE A 116 1.03 14.52 13.61
N ARG A 117 0.74 13.26 13.97
CA ARG A 117 0.40 12.18 13.03
C ARG A 117 1.39 12.06 11.86
N ARG A 118 2.69 12.09 12.17
CA ARG A 118 3.79 11.89 11.22
C ARG A 118 4.56 10.62 11.57
N LEU A 119 4.85 9.79 10.56
CA LEU A 119 5.48 8.49 10.75
C LEU A 119 6.88 8.62 11.36
N GLU A 120 7.69 9.58 10.87
CA GLU A 120 9.06 9.77 11.36
C GLU A 120 9.08 10.20 12.84
N ASN A 121 8.08 10.99 13.24
CA ASN A 121 7.91 11.39 14.64
C ASN A 121 7.47 10.20 15.51
N LEU A 122 6.68 9.27 14.96
CA LEU A 122 6.20 8.10 15.69
C LEU A 122 7.35 7.14 16.02
N GLU A 123 8.18 6.83 15.02
CA GLU A 123 9.38 6.01 15.20
C GLU A 123 10.32 6.63 16.25
N PHE A 124 10.62 7.91 16.11
CA PHE A 124 11.44 8.64 17.08
C PHE A 124 10.85 8.62 18.49
N ALA A 125 9.55 8.86 18.63
CA ALA A 125 8.89 8.90 19.93
C ALA A 125 8.89 7.53 20.61
N ILE A 126 8.65 6.45 19.86
CA ILE A 126 8.73 5.08 20.38
C ILE A 126 10.16 4.76 20.82
N ALA A 127 11.17 5.08 20.00
CA ALA A 127 12.58 4.87 20.34
C ALA A 127 12.99 5.61 21.62
N LYS A 128 12.53 6.87 21.79
CA LYS A 128 12.80 7.65 23.01
C LYS A 128 12.12 7.09 24.25
N LEU A 129 10.90 6.56 24.10
CA LEU A 129 10.20 5.90 25.19
C LEU A 129 10.95 4.64 25.63
N ARG A 130 11.37 3.79 24.69
CA ARG A 130 12.16 2.59 24.96
C ARG A 130 13.48 2.89 25.67
N GLU A 131 14.21 3.88 25.18
CA GLU A 131 15.46 4.37 25.80
C GLU A 131 15.24 4.89 27.23
N ALA A 132 14.09 5.52 27.49
CA ALA A 132 13.76 5.99 28.83
C ALA A 132 13.34 4.86 29.76
N MET A 133 12.60 3.86 29.25
CA MET A 133 12.13 2.70 29.99
C MET A 133 13.28 1.74 30.37
N SER A 134 14.24 1.52 29.47
CA SER A 134 15.39 0.64 29.71
C SER A 134 16.24 1.05 30.91
N GLY A 135 16.30 2.36 31.20
CA GLY A 135 17.01 2.91 32.36
C GLY A 135 16.29 2.74 33.71
N ILE A 136 15.07 2.20 33.73
CA ILE A 136 14.25 2.11 34.95
C ILE A 136 14.32 0.70 35.54
N ALA A 137 14.92 0.58 36.72
CA ALA A 137 14.99 -0.67 37.47
C ALA A 137 13.59 -1.26 37.72
N GLY A 138 13.43 -2.54 37.38
CA GLY A 138 12.16 -3.26 37.53
C GLY A 138 11.09 -2.92 36.49
N ILE A 139 11.39 -2.09 35.48
CA ILE A 139 10.57 -1.97 34.27
C ILE A 139 11.36 -2.48 33.07
N GLY A 140 12.54 -1.92 32.77
CA GLY A 140 13.30 -2.30 31.56
C GLY A 140 12.62 -1.93 30.24
N ASP A 141 13.24 -2.27 29.11
CA ASP A 141 12.64 -2.09 27.77
C ASP A 141 11.47 -3.07 27.55
N PHE A 142 10.72 -2.88 26.47
CA PHE A 142 9.73 -3.84 26.00
C PHE A 142 10.38 -5.20 25.70
N THR A 143 9.68 -6.29 26.02
CA THR A 143 10.10 -7.65 25.66
C THR A 143 9.88 -7.92 24.16
N SER A 144 10.49 -8.98 23.62
CA SER A 144 10.28 -9.39 22.23
C SER A 144 8.81 -9.66 21.91
N GLU A 145 8.04 -10.22 22.87
CA GLU A 145 6.60 -10.45 22.71
C GLU A 145 5.81 -9.14 22.64
N GLU A 146 6.16 -8.16 23.47
CA GLU A 146 5.55 -6.83 23.47
C GLU A 146 5.89 -6.07 22.17
N ILE A 147 7.13 -6.17 21.69
CA ILE A 147 7.55 -5.59 20.40
C ILE A 147 6.78 -6.24 19.24
N THR A 148 6.65 -7.56 19.22
CA THR A 148 5.86 -8.29 18.22
C THR A 148 4.40 -7.83 18.24
N SER A 149 3.83 -7.68 19.43
CA SER A 149 2.46 -7.20 19.64
C SER A 149 2.28 -5.74 19.18
N ILE A 150 3.26 -4.86 19.41
CA ILE A 150 3.23 -3.47 18.89
C ILE A 150 3.32 -3.45 17.36
N ASN A 151 4.23 -4.24 16.78
CA ASN A 151 4.39 -4.35 15.32
C ASN A 151 3.12 -4.88 14.65
N GLN A 152 2.43 -5.84 15.27
CA GLN A 152 1.13 -6.31 14.77
C GLN A 152 0.10 -5.18 14.78
N LYS A 153 -0.01 -4.40 15.87
CA LYS A 153 -0.94 -3.25 15.94
C LYS A 153 -0.63 -2.19 14.89
N LEU A 154 0.66 -1.89 14.66
CA LEU A 154 1.09 -0.98 13.60
C LEU A 154 0.65 -1.48 12.22
N THR A 155 0.90 -2.76 11.94
CA THR A 155 0.52 -3.42 10.69
C THR A 155 -1.00 -3.44 10.49
N ASP A 156 -1.77 -3.79 11.52
CA ASP A 156 -3.24 -3.81 11.50
C ASP A 156 -3.84 -2.42 11.27
N CYS A 157 -3.10 -1.37 11.60
CA CYS A 157 -3.46 0.03 11.39
C CYS A 157 -2.87 0.62 10.09
N GLY A 158 -2.19 -0.18 9.27
CA GLY A 158 -1.65 0.26 7.99
C GLY A 158 -0.38 1.10 8.08
N PHE A 159 0.38 0.99 9.17
CA PHE A 159 1.68 1.65 9.33
C PHE A 159 2.78 0.77 8.73
N ASP A 160 3.57 1.35 7.83
CA ASP A 160 4.83 0.77 7.34
C ASP A 160 5.98 1.09 8.32
N LEU A 161 5.85 0.58 9.55
CA LEU A 161 6.83 0.76 10.63
C LEU A 161 7.02 -0.58 11.35
N GLN A 162 8.28 -0.98 11.51
CA GLN A 162 8.67 -2.19 12.24
C GLN A 162 9.73 -1.85 13.28
N LEU A 163 9.41 -2.09 14.54
CA LEU A 163 10.33 -1.90 15.65
C LEU A 163 11.30 -3.08 15.72
N SER A 164 12.59 -2.78 15.86
CA SER A 164 13.60 -3.80 16.12
C SER A 164 13.56 -4.28 17.58
N GLU A 165 13.78 -5.58 17.80
CA GLU A 165 14.10 -6.06 19.14
C GLU A 165 15.40 -5.40 19.64
N ALA A 166 15.50 -5.07 20.93
CA ALA A 166 16.76 -4.57 21.48
C ALA A 166 17.78 -5.71 21.51
N LEU A 167 19.02 -5.41 21.08
CA LEU A 167 20.18 -6.32 21.20
C LEU A 167 20.62 -6.48 22.67
#